data_AF-A0ABD2UNH8-F1
#
_entry.id   AF-A0ABD2UNH8-F1
#
_cell.length_a   1.000
_cell.length_b   1.000
_cell.length_c   1.000
_cell.angle_alpha   90.00
_cell.angle_beta   90.00
_cell.angle_gamma   90.00
#
_symmetry.space_group_name_H-M   'P 1'
#
loop_
_entity.id
_entity.type
_entity.pdbx_description
1 polymer ?
#
loop_
_entity_poly.entity_id
_entity_poly.type
_entity_poly.pdbx_seq_one_letter_code
_entity_poly.pdbx_strand_id
1 'polypeptide(L)'
;MGFPGFRVGIVYSFNDNVVNNARKMSSFGLVSTQTQNFLASMLCDDEFIEEFVTENTKRLRKRHEKFTSGLEKIGIRCLKSNAGVYCWVDLRSLLKEPTLDAEVSLWKLIINNAKLNISPGSSFNCPEAGWFRICFANIDDRTVEIALKRIQIFVDANNNINENGIVKNASVKGK
;
A
#
# COMPACT_ATOMS: atom_id res chain seq x y z
N MET A 1 -2.04 5.84 14.33
CA MET A 1 -3.18 6.69 14.73
C MET A 1 -4.28 6.70 13.66
N GLY A 2 -3.97 6.89 12.36
CA GLY A 2 -4.97 6.66 11.30
C GLY A 2 -5.98 7.80 11.09
N PHE A 3 -5.62 9.03 11.46
CA PHE A 3 -6.47 10.22 11.31
C PHE A 3 -5.95 11.22 10.26
N PRO A 4 -5.78 10.83 8.98
CA PRO A 4 -5.26 11.75 7.97
C PRO A 4 -6.19 12.96 7.76
N GLY A 5 -7.50 12.81 8.00
CA GLY A 5 -8.49 13.90 7.91
C GLY A 5 -8.33 15.00 8.97
N PHE A 6 -7.64 14.74 10.08
CA PHE A 6 -7.44 15.73 11.15
C PHE A 6 -6.33 16.74 10.85
N ARG A 7 -5.57 16.52 9.77
CA ARG A 7 -4.55 17.45 9.27
C ARG A 7 -3.48 17.83 10.29
N VAL A 8 -3.03 16.87 11.09
CA VAL A 8 -1.98 17.09 12.09
C VAL A 8 -0.62 16.67 11.54
N GLY A 9 0.24 17.66 11.29
CA GLY A 9 1.64 17.50 10.91
C GLY A 9 2.53 18.33 11.83
N ILE A 10 3.74 17.84 12.11
CA ILE A 10 4.67 18.45 13.06
C ILE A 10 6.01 18.63 12.36
N VAL A 11 6.65 19.77 12.57
CA VAL A 11 8.05 20.01 12.20
C VAL A 11 8.85 20.10 13.49
N TYR A 12 9.88 19.26 13.61
CA TYR A 12 10.80 19.26 14.74
C TYR A 12 12.21 19.59 14.22
N SER A 13 12.87 20.56 14.82
CA SER A 13 14.23 20.97 14.45
C SER A 13 15.01 21.43 15.67
N PHE A 14 16.29 21.08 15.73
CA PHE A 14 17.24 21.60 16.71
C PHE A 14 17.77 22.99 16.35
N ASN A 15 17.41 23.55 15.18
CA ASN A 15 17.84 24.86 14.74
C ASN A 15 16.74 25.90 14.97
N ASP A 16 16.99 26.83 15.88
CA ASP A 16 16.00 27.87 16.25
C ASP A 16 15.58 28.75 15.07
N ASN A 17 16.47 29.01 14.11
CA ASN A 17 16.11 29.75 12.90
C ASN A 17 15.10 28.97 12.06
N VAL A 18 15.26 27.65 11.97
CA VAL A 18 14.29 26.79 11.27
C VAL A 18 12.96 26.78 12.02
N VAL A 19 12.97 26.62 13.35
CA VAL A 19 11.76 26.63 14.18
C VAL A 19 11.00 27.95 14.03
N ASN A 20 11.69 29.09 14.12
CA ASN A 20 11.08 30.41 14.04
C ASN A 20 10.47 30.69 12.66
N ASN A 21 11.17 30.34 11.58
CA ASN A 21 10.65 30.55 10.23
C ASN A 21 9.51 29.57 9.91
N ALA A 22 9.64 28.29 10.27
CA ALA A 22 8.58 27.29 10.09
C ALA A 22 7.31 27.67 10.87
N ARG A 23 7.45 28.21 12.09
CA ARG A 23 6.31 28.71 12.88
C ARG A 23 5.57 29.84 12.17
N LYS A 24 6.28 30.82 11.59
CA LYS A 24 5.64 31.90 10.81
C LYS A 24 4.90 31.35 9.60
N MET A 25 5.51 30.41 8.89
CA MET A 25 4.88 29.74 7.74
C MET A 25 3.68 28.87 8.15
N SER A 26 3.66 28.32 9.36
CA SER A 26 2.55 27.48 9.84
C SER A 26 1.21 28.21 9.89
N SER A 27 1.20 29.54 9.93
CA SER A 27 -0.02 30.36 9.90
C SER A 27 -0.95 30.05 8.71
N PHE A 28 -0.40 29.57 7.58
CA PHE A 28 -1.16 29.19 6.40
C PHE A 28 -1.77 27.77 6.45
N GLY A 29 -1.48 27.00 7.50
CA GLY A 29 -1.85 25.59 7.61
C GLY A 29 -1.94 25.12 9.06
N LEU A 30 -2.43 25.97 9.95
CA LEU A 30 -2.56 25.63 11.37
C LEU A 30 -3.52 24.46 11.57
N VAL A 31 -3.20 23.62 12.55
CA VAL A 31 -4.12 22.58 13.02
C VAL A 31 -5.31 23.25 13.71
N SER A 32 -6.52 22.77 13.45
CA SER A 32 -7.73 23.23 14.15
C SER A 32 -7.55 23.16 15.67
N THR A 33 -7.89 24.23 16.39
CA THR A 33 -7.81 24.27 17.86
C THR A 33 -8.66 23.19 18.53
N GLN A 34 -9.80 22.85 17.93
CA GLN A 34 -10.63 21.73 18.37
C GLN A 34 -9.87 20.40 18.28
N THR A 35 -9.22 20.14 17.14
CA THR A 35 -8.39 18.94 16.94
C THR A 35 -7.21 18.91 17.90
N GLN A 36 -6.56 20.07 18.13
CA GLN A 36 -5.47 20.18 19.10
C GLN A 36 -5.94 19.78 20.50
N ASN A 37 -7.08 20.30 20.97
CA ASN A 37 -7.62 19.96 22.29
C ASN A 37 -7.99 18.48 22.42
N PHE A 38 -8.64 17.92 21.39
CA PHE A 38 -8.99 16.50 21.35
C PHE A 38 -7.73 15.62 21.42
N LEU A 39 -6.75 15.88 20.56
CA LEU A 39 -5.53 15.09 20.52
C LEU A 39 -4.67 15.27 21.76
N ALA A 40 -4.60 16.47 22.34
CA ALA A 40 -3.89 16.69 23.59
C ALA A 40 -4.46 15.79 24.70
N SER A 41 -5.78 15.77 24.85
CA SER A 41 -6.45 14.91 25.85
C SER A 41 -6.15 13.42 25.63
N MET A 42 -6.19 12.97 24.38
CA MET A 42 -5.94 11.57 24.01
C MET A 42 -4.46 11.18 24.13
N LEU A 43 -3.53 12.08 23.80
CA LEU A 43 -2.09 11.83 23.79
C LEU A 43 -1.45 11.95 25.18
N CYS A 44 -2.11 12.61 26.13
CA CYS A 44 -1.68 12.67 27.53
C CYS A 44 -2.08 11.42 28.34
N ASP A 45 -2.84 10.49 27.75
CA ASP A 45 -3.17 9.20 28.34
C ASP A 45 -2.08 8.17 27.99
N ASP A 46 -1.09 8.02 28.87
CA ASP A 46 0.06 7.14 28.64
C ASP A 46 -0.35 5.66 28.51
N GLU A 47 -1.38 5.22 29.25
CA GLU A 47 -1.91 3.84 29.19
C GLU A 47 -2.51 3.56 27.81
N PHE A 48 -3.33 4.49 27.31
CA PHE A 48 -3.86 4.41 25.95
C PHE A 48 -2.76 4.37 24.90
N ILE A 49 -1.72 5.21 25.02
CA ILE A 49 -0.64 5.26 24.03
C ILE A 49 0.18 3.97 24.01
N GLU A 50 0.52 3.41 25.17
CA GLU A 50 1.23 2.14 25.27
C GLU A 50 0.43 0.99 24.66
N GLU A 51 -0.87 0.89 25.01
CA GLU A 51 -1.76 -0.11 24.44
C GLU A 51 -1.90 0.07 22.92
N PHE A 52 -2.13 1.31 22.47
CA PHE A 52 -2.30 1.63 21.06
C PHE A 52 -1.07 1.22 20.24
N VAL A 53 0.14 1.58 20.68
CA VAL A 53 1.38 1.25 19.96
C VAL A 53 1.58 -0.25 19.91
N THR A 54 1.37 -0.95 21.03
CA THR A 54 1.51 -2.41 21.14
C THR A 54 0.54 -3.14 20.21
N GLU A 55 -0.75 -2.83 20.32
CA GLU A 55 -1.79 -3.52 19.58
C GLU A 55 -1.78 -3.15 18.09
N ASN A 56 -1.52 -1.89 17.74
CA ASN A 56 -1.37 -1.48 16.34
C ASN A 56 -0.19 -2.21 15.67
N THR A 57 0.94 -2.35 16.37
CA THR A 57 2.13 -3.07 15.87
C THR A 57 1.81 -4.55 15.64
N LYS A 58 1.15 -5.20 16.60
CA LYS A 58 0.72 -6.59 16.52
C LYS A 58 -0.25 -6.84 15.36
N ARG A 59 -1.25 -5.97 15.18
CA ARG A 59 -2.23 -6.07 14.09
C ARG A 59 -1.60 -5.86 12.72
N LEU A 60 -0.74 -4.85 12.58
CA LEU A 60 0.00 -4.60 11.33
C LEU A 60 0.90 -5.76 10.97
N ARG A 61 1.65 -6.32 11.94
CA ARG A 61 2.49 -7.50 11.72
C ARG A 61 1.69 -8.69 11.24
N LYS A 62 0.62 -9.06 11.97
CA LYS A 62 -0.26 -10.17 11.60
C LYS A 62 -0.83 -10.00 10.18
N ARG A 63 -1.26 -8.78 9.85
CA ARG A 63 -1.83 -8.47 8.54
C ARG A 63 -0.78 -8.55 7.42
N HIS A 64 0.41 -8.00 7.65
CA HIS A 64 1.54 -8.10 6.74
C HIS A 64 1.89 -9.56 6.47
N GLU A 65 2.09 -10.38 7.52
CA GLU A 65 2.43 -11.81 7.40
C GLU A 65 1.36 -12.60 6.64
N LYS A 66 0.08 -12.37 6.93
CA LYS A 66 -1.03 -12.99 6.20
C LYS A 66 -0.97 -12.66 4.71
N PHE A 67 -0.73 -11.39 4.38
CA PHE A 67 -0.70 -10.93 2.99
C PHE A 67 0.53 -11.47 2.25
N THR A 68 1.73 -11.35 2.82
CA THR A 68 2.97 -11.82 2.18
C THR A 68 3.01 -13.33 2.04
N SER A 69 2.56 -14.09 3.05
CA SER A 69 2.47 -15.55 2.95
C SER A 69 1.43 -15.99 1.91
N GLY A 70 0.37 -15.20 1.74
CA GLY A 70 -0.62 -15.41 0.69
C GLY A 70 -0.02 -15.24 -0.70
N LEU A 71 0.78 -14.18 -0.91
CA LEU A 71 1.49 -13.94 -2.17
C LEU A 71 2.57 -15.00 -2.45
N GLU A 72 3.31 -15.41 -1.42
CA GLU A 72 4.36 -16.42 -1.56
C GLU A 72 3.82 -17.77 -2.01
N LYS A 73 2.66 -18.20 -1.49
CA LYS A 73 1.96 -19.42 -1.91
C LYS A 73 1.63 -19.47 -3.40
N ILE A 74 1.54 -18.29 -4.04
CA ILE A 74 1.18 -18.15 -5.45
C ILE A 74 2.40 -17.79 -6.32
N GLY A 75 3.61 -17.91 -5.75
CA GLY A 75 4.87 -17.66 -6.44
C GLY A 75 5.26 -16.19 -6.56
N ILE A 76 4.57 -15.28 -5.88
CA ILE A 76 4.88 -13.84 -5.89
C ILE A 76 5.72 -13.49 -4.66
N ARG A 77 6.87 -12.85 -4.90
CA ARG A 77 7.77 -12.41 -3.82
C ARG A 77 7.49 -10.97 -3.44
N CYS A 78 7.78 -10.64 -2.18
CA CYS A 78 7.81 -9.27 -1.69
C CYS A 78 9.21 -8.93 -1.19
N LEU A 79 9.60 -7.66 -1.31
CA LEU A 79 10.76 -7.14 -0.60
C LEU A 79 10.50 -7.29 0.91
N LYS A 80 11.44 -7.92 1.62
CA LYS A 80 11.36 -8.09 3.07
C LYS A 80 11.30 -6.71 3.73
N SER A 81 10.23 -6.44 4.47
CA SER A 81 10.04 -5.20 5.23
C SER A 81 9.53 -5.50 6.64
N ASN A 82 9.66 -4.51 7.51
CA ASN A 82 9.27 -4.58 8.92
C ASN A 82 8.36 -3.42 9.36
N ALA A 83 7.98 -2.54 8.43
CA ALA A 83 7.23 -1.32 8.72
C ALA A 83 6.34 -0.90 7.54
N GLY A 84 5.44 0.04 7.82
CA GLY A 84 4.51 0.60 6.84
C GLY A 84 3.14 -0.07 6.86
N VAL A 85 2.30 0.34 5.91
CA VAL A 85 0.90 -0.11 5.74
C VAL A 85 0.69 -0.79 4.39
N TYR A 86 1.79 -1.18 3.75
CA TYR A 86 1.88 -1.76 2.42
C TYR A 86 3.08 -2.70 2.32
N CYS A 87 3.07 -3.53 1.28
CA CYS A 87 4.21 -4.32 0.86
C CYS A 87 4.72 -3.84 -0.51
N TRP A 88 5.99 -4.10 -0.78
CA TRP A 88 6.62 -3.82 -2.06
C TRP A 88 6.81 -5.15 -2.79
N VAL A 89 6.03 -5.35 -3.84
CA VAL A 89 5.78 -6.65 -4.47
C VAL A 89 6.53 -6.73 -5.79
N ASP A 90 7.19 -7.86 -6.01
CA ASP A 90 7.94 -8.16 -7.22
C ASP A 90 7.03 -8.91 -8.21
N LEU A 91 6.61 -8.22 -9.27
CA LEU A 91 5.84 -8.78 -10.39
C LEU A 91 6.66 -8.81 -11.68
N ARG A 92 7.99 -8.75 -11.60
CA ARG A 92 8.87 -8.74 -12.79
C ARG A 92 8.67 -9.96 -13.68
N SER A 93 8.37 -11.13 -13.10
CA SER A 93 8.06 -12.36 -13.86
C SER A 93 6.79 -12.27 -14.71
N LEU A 94 5.91 -11.31 -14.45
CA LEU A 94 4.67 -11.10 -15.21
C LEU A 94 4.82 -10.05 -16.31
N LEU A 95 5.97 -9.37 -16.38
CA LEU A 95 6.26 -8.43 -17.45
C LEU A 95 6.61 -9.18 -18.73
N LYS A 96 6.15 -8.66 -19.87
CA LYS A 96 6.59 -9.12 -21.19
C LYS A 96 8.05 -8.75 -21.46
N GLU A 97 8.44 -7.56 -21.04
CA GLU A 97 9.78 -6.99 -21.17
C GLU A 97 10.07 -6.11 -19.93
N PRO A 98 11.34 -5.93 -19.52
CA PRO A 98 11.70 -5.13 -18.36
C PRO A 98 11.67 -3.62 -18.66
N THR A 99 10.53 -3.12 -19.12
CA THR A 99 10.32 -1.72 -19.52
C THR A 99 9.20 -1.07 -18.72
N LEU A 100 9.25 0.25 -18.56
CA LEU A 100 8.20 1.01 -17.87
C LEU A 100 6.85 0.91 -18.60
N ASP A 101 6.86 0.83 -19.93
CA ASP A 101 5.65 0.64 -20.73
C ASP A 101 4.98 -0.73 -20.47
N ALA A 102 5.79 -1.78 -20.28
CA ALA A 102 5.29 -3.08 -19.88
C ALA A 102 4.71 -3.06 -18.45
N GLU A 103 5.34 -2.35 -17.52
CA GLU A 103 4.82 -2.15 -16.15
C GLU A 103 3.46 -1.44 -16.17
N VAL A 104 3.34 -0.33 -16.92
CA VAL A 104 2.08 0.41 -17.05
C VAL A 104 1.00 -0.44 -17.73
N SER A 105 1.37 -1.27 -18.70
CA SER A 105 0.46 -2.20 -19.36
C SER A 105 -0.05 -3.28 -18.39
N LEU A 106 0.85 -3.89 -17.61
CA LEU A 106 0.51 -4.85 -16.57
C LEU A 106 -0.40 -4.21 -15.51
N TRP A 107 -0.07 -3.00 -15.06
CA TRP A 107 -0.87 -2.24 -14.11
C TRP A 107 -2.32 -2.03 -14.59
N LYS A 108 -2.50 -1.62 -15.86
CA LYS A 108 -3.83 -1.47 -16.46
C LYS A 108 -4.61 -2.79 -16.49
N LEU A 109 -3.94 -3.91 -16.78
CA LEU A 109 -4.56 -5.24 -16.74
C LEU A 109 -4.99 -5.63 -15.32
N ILE A 110 -4.16 -5.36 -14.31
CA ILE A 110 -4.50 -5.64 -12.91
C ILE A 110 -5.72 -4.82 -12.47
N ILE A 111 -5.77 -3.53 -12.78
CA ILE A 111 -6.92 -2.68 -12.47
C ILE A 111 -8.17 -3.17 -13.19
N ASN A 112 -8.10 -3.43 -14.50
CA ASN A 112 -9.28 -3.69 -15.30
C ASN A 112 -9.80 -5.12 -15.15
N ASN A 113 -8.92 -6.11 -15.03
CA ASN A 113 -9.27 -7.53 -15.04
C ASN A 113 -9.32 -8.11 -13.63
N ALA A 114 -8.28 -7.85 -12.82
CA ALA A 114 -8.25 -8.31 -11.43
C ALA A 114 -9.06 -7.39 -10.49
N LYS A 115 -9.45 -6.19 -10.94
CA LYS A 115 -10.22 -5.20 -10.14
C LYS A 115 -9.49 -4.85 -8.84
N LEU A 116 -8.18 -4.67 -8.93
CA LEU A 116 -7.31 -4.30 -7.81
C LEU A 116 -6.60 -2.98 -8.13
N ASN A 117 -6.83 -1.98 -7.30
CA ASN A 117 -6.08 -0.72 -7.38
C ASN A 117 -4.78 -0.86 -6.59
N ILE A 118 -3.66 -0.94 -7.31
CA ILE A 118 -2.30 -0.99 -6.76
C ILE A 118 -1.46 0.10 -7.42
N SER A 119 -0.34 0.48 -6.82
CA SER A 119 0.50 1.54 -7.37
C SER A 119 1.74 0.95 -8.07
N PRO A 120 2.00 1.27 -9.35
CA PRO A 120 3.18 0.80 -10.06
C PRO A 120 4.44 1.51 -9.55
N GLY A 121 5.59 0.86 -9.66
CA GLY A 121 6.88 1.34 -9.16
C GLY A 121 7.31 2.67 -9.77
N SER A 122 7.01 2.85 -11.06
CA SER A 122 7.18 4.11 -11.80
C SER A 122 6.54 5.32 -11.13
N SER A 123 5.41 5.16 -10.42
CA SER A 123 4.76 6.26 -9.67
C SER A 123 5.60 6.75 -8.47
N PHE A 124 6.61 5.99 -8.07
CA PHE A 124 7.55 6.33 -6.99
C PHE A 124 8.97 6.54 -7.52
N ASN A 125 9.14 6.75 -8.83
CA ASN A 125 10.42 6.87 -9.52
C ASN A 125 11.33 5.64 -9.30
N CYS A 126 10.75 4.44 -9.22
CA CYS A 126 11.54 3.20 -9.18
C CYS A 126 12.31 3.05 -10.50
N PRO A 127 13.64 2.84 -10.47
CA PRO A 127 14.44 2.74 -11.69
C PRO A 127 14.24 1.41 -12.43
N GLU A 128 13.72 0.39 -11.75
CA GLU A 128 13.50 -0.94 -12.30
C GLU A 128 11.99 -1.19 -12.46
N ALA A 129 11.57 -1.60 -13.65
CA ALA A 129 10.19 -1.94 -13.93
C ALA A 129 9.75 -3.24 -13.24
N GLY A 130 8.47 -3.34 -12.87
CA GLY A 130 7.84 -4.56 -12.37
C GLY A 130 7.63 -4.61 -10.86
N TRP A 131 7.97 -3.53 -10.16
CA TRP A 131 7.69 -3.38 -8.73
C TRP A 131 6.33 -2.72 -8.50
N PHE A 132 5.61 -3.15 -7.46
CA PHE A 132 4.29 -2.60 -7.13
C PHE A 132 4.11 -2.41 -5.63
N ARG A 133 3.44 -1.33 -5.24
CA ARG A 133 2.99 -1.12 -3.85
C ARG A 133 1.57 -1.62 -3.67
N ILE A 134 1.36 -2.50 -2.70
CA ILE A 134 0.02 -2.99 -2.33
C ILE A 134 -0.23 -2.72 -0.85
N CYS A 135 -1.25 -1.91 -0.55
CA CYS A 135 -1.68 -1.57 0.81
C CYS A 135 -2.54 -2.70 1.40
N PHE A 136 -2.34 -3.01 2.69
CA PHE A 136 -3.07 -4.08 3.38
C PHE A 136 -3.77 -3.65 4.67
N ALA A 137 -3.56 -2.41 5.12
CA ALA A 137 -4.01 -1.94 6.44
C ALA A 137 -5.40 -1.28 6.45
N ASN A 138 -6.04 -1.12 5.29
CA ASN A 138 -7.31 -0.38 5.14
C ASN A 138 -8.50 -1.28 4.78
N ILE A 139 -8.32 -2.60 4.76
CA ILE A 139 -9.34 -3.56 4.36
C ILE A 139 -9.46 -4.68 5.40
N ASP A 140 -10.62 -5.33 5.51
CA ASP A 140 -10.83 -6.43 6.44
C ASP A 140 -10.16 -7.74 5.98
N ASP A 141 -10.17 -8.77 6.84
CA ASP A 141 -9.53 -10.05 6.55
C ASP A 141 -10.16 -10.77 5.35
N ARG A 142 -11.48 -10.65 5.19
CA ARG A 142 -12.23 -11.23 4.07
C ARG A 142 -11.82 -10.60 2.74
N THR A 143 -11.68 -9.27 2.71
CA THR A 143 -11.28 -8.53 1.51
C THR A 143 -9.84 -8.83 1.14
N VAL A 144 -8.95 -9.06 2.12
CA VAL A 144 -7.60 -9.56 1.86
C VAL A 144 -7.63 -10.92 1.15
N GLU A 145 -8.43 -11.86 1.63
CA GLU A 145 -8.55 -13.18 1.01
C GLU A 145 -9.11 -13.10 -0.40
N ILE A 146 -10.12 -12.25 -0.63
CA ILE A 146 -10.66 -11.99 -1.97
C ILE A 146 -9.58 -11.38 -2.88
N ALA A 147 -8.79 -10.43 -2.39
CA ALA A 147 -7.72 -9.82 -3.16
C ALA A 147 -6.66 -10.85 -3.54
N LEU A 148 -6.18 -11.66 -2.59
CA LEU A 148 -5.22 -12.74 -2.84
C LEU A 148 -5.76 -13.75 -3.87
N LYS A 149 -7.03 -14.15 -3.75
CA LYS A 149 -7.68 -15.04 -4.71
C LYS A 149 -7.75 -14.44 -6.12
N ARG A 150 -8.04 -13.14 -6.24
CA ARG A 150 -8.05 -12.43 -7.53
C ARG A 150 -6.66 -12.35 -8.13
N ILE A 151 -5.62 -12.12 -7.32
CA ILE A 151 -4.23 -12.13 -7.78
C ILE A 151 -3.85 -13.53 -8.28
N GLN A 152 -4.16 -14.59 -7.54
CA GLN A 152 -3.93 -15.97 -7.98
C GLN A 152 -4.57 -16.23 -9.35
N ILE A 153 -5.86 -15.96 -9.51
CA ILE A 153 -6.57 -16.17 -10.78
C ILE A 153 -5.92 -15.38 -11.92
N PHE A 154 -5.49 -14.15 -11.65
CA PHE A 154 -4.82 -13.31 -12.63
C PHE A 154 -3.46 -13.88 -13.04
N VAL A 155 -2.65 -14.34 -12.09
CA VAL A 155 -1.34 -14.97 -12.34
C VAL A 155 -1.50 -16.25 -13.13
N ASP A 156 -2.44 -17.13 -12.75
CA ASP A 156 -2.70 -18.38 -13.45
C ASP A 156 -3.12 -18.13 -14.90
N ALA A 157 -3.98 -17.15 -15.14
CA ALA A 157 -4.39 -16.77 -16.48
C ALA A 157 -3.21 -16.25 -17.31
N ASN A 158 -2.31 -15.45 -16.72
CA ASN A 158 -1.15 -14.89 -17.43
C ASN A 158 -0.10 -15.95 -17.75
N ASN A 159 0.14 -16.91 -16.84
CA ASN A 159 1.04 -18.04 -17.07
C ASN A 159 0.52 -18.96 -18.20
N ASN A 160 -0.78 -19.27 -18.20
CA ASN A 160 -1.39 -20.08 -19.26
C ASN A 160 -1.32 -19.43 -20.65
N ILE A 161 -1.35 -18.10 -20.72
CA ILE A 161 -1.19 -17.35 -21.99
C ILE A 161 0.26 -17.42 -22.47
N ASN A 162 1.23 -17.29 -21.56
CA ASN A 162 2.65 -17.38 -21.90
C ASN A 162 3.06 -18.79 -22.36
N GLU A 163 2.46 -19.84 -21.81
CA GLU A 163 2.72 -21.24 -22.22
C GLU A 163 2.06 -21.62 -23.56
N ASN A 164 0.89 -21.05 -23.89
CA ASN A 164 0.11 -21.46 -25.07
C ASN A 164 0.14 -20.46 -26.24
N GLY A 165 0.76 -19.28 -26.10
CA GLY A 165 0.91 -18.28 -27.18
C GLY A 165 -0.38 -17.74 -27.81
N ILE A 166 -1.57 -18.11 -27.31
CA ILE A 166 -2.86 -17.81 -27.93
C ILE A 166 -3.74 -17.02 -26.95
N VAL A 167 -4.06 -15.78 -27.33
CA VAL A 167 -5.07 -14.94 -26.67
C VAL A 167 -6.46 -15.52 -26.97
N LYS A 168 -7.06 -16.21 -26.00
CA LYS A 168 -8.51 -16.45 -26.04
C LYS A 168 -9.23 -15.28 -25.37
N ASN A 169 -9.81 -14.42 -26.20
CA ASN A 169 -10.80 -13.43 -25.76
C ASN A 169 -11.96 -14.16 -25.05
N ALA A 170 -12.00 -14.09 -23.73
CA ALA A 170 -13.19 -14.47 -22.99
C ALA A 170 -14.21 -13.33 -23.09
N SER A 171 -15.04 -13.39 -24.12
CA SER A 171 -16.28 -12.62 -24.18
C SER A 171 -17.11 -12.91 -22.94
N VAL A 172 -17.27 -11.90 -22.07
CA VAL A 172 -18.28 -11.90 -21.01
C VAL A 172 -19.64 -11.88 -21.71
N LYS A 173 -20.26 -13.06 -21.86
CA LYS A 173 -21.69 -13.14 -22.17
C LYS A 173 -22.46 -12.78 -20.92
N GLY A 174 -23.11 -11.62 -20.97
CA GLY A 174 -24.15 -11.27 -20.02
C GLY A 174 -25.31 -12.27 -20.09
N LYS A 175 -25.77 -12.67 -18.91
CA LYS A 175 -27.17 -12.89 -18.57
C LYS A 175 -27.34 -12.45 -17.13
#